data_AF-A0A258EK09-F1
#
_entry.id   AF-A0A258EK09-F1
#
_cell.length_a   1.000
_cell.length_b   1.000
_cell.length_c   1.000
_cell.angle_alpha   90.00
_cell.angle_beta   90.00
_cell.angle_gamma   90.00
#
_symmetry.space_group_name_H-M   'P 1'
#
loop_
_entity.id
_entity.type
_entity.pdbx_description
1 polymer ?
#
loop_
_entity_poly.entity_id
_entity_poly.type
_entity_poly.pdbx_seq_one_letter_code
_entity_poly.pdbx_strand_id
1 'polypeptide(L)' 'MDLTRLFNFLTRMFVRSAVDAGVDFAARRGKPDAEMTPEERAQARRARDLAGRARKIQKVTRRLWR' A
#
# COMPACT_ATOMS: atom_id res chain seq x y z
N MET A 1 -7.98 -13.71 31.62
CA MET A 1 -7.43 -13.61 30.25
C MET A 1 -8.41 -12.80 29.44
N ASP A 2 -8.03 -11.57 29.09
CA ASP A 2 -8.91 -10.58 28.48
C ASP A 2 -9.31 -11.00 27.07
N LEU A 3 -10.52 -11.50 26.89
CA LEU A 3 -11.10 -11.87 25.59
C LEU A 3 -10.95 -10.74 24.56
N THR A 4 -11.03 -9.49 25.02
CA THR A 4 -10.81 -8.27 24.25
C THR A 4 -9.41 -8.18 23.68
N ARG A 5 -8.37 -8.58 24.42
CA ARG A 5 -6.98 -8.58 23.93
C ARG A 5 -6.76 -9.66 22.88
N LEU A 6 -7.36 -10.83 23.06
CA LEU A 6 -7.30 -11.92 22.09
C LEU A 6 -7.97 -11.51 20.77
N PHE A 7 -9.17 -10.93 20.85
CA PHE A 7 -9.88 -10.44 19.68
C PHE A 7 -9.07 -9.36 18.94
N ASN A 8 -8.55 -8.36 19.65
CA ASN A 8 -7.72 -7.31 19.05
C ASN A 8 -6.45 -7.87 18.37
N PHE A 9 -5.83 -8.89 18.96
CA PHE A 9 -4.67 -9.56 18.37
C PHE A 9 -5.04 -10.30 17.08
N LEU A 10 -6.15 -11.05 17.09
CA LEU A 10 -6.63 -11.80 15.93
C LEU A 10 -7.08 -10.86 14.80
N THR A 11 -7.82 -9.80 15.10
CA THR A 11 -8.23 -8.80 14.10
C THR A 11 -7.00 -8.13 13.48
N ARG A 12 -6.02 -7.75 14.30
CA ARG A 12 -4.80 -7.11 13.80
C ARG A 12 -3.97 -8.05 12.92
N MET A 13 -3.87 -9.32 13.30
CA MET A 13 -3.19 -10.34 12.51
C MET A 13 -3.93 -10.62 11.20
N PHE A 14 -5.27 -10.71 11.25
CA PHE A 14 -6.10 -10.94 10.08
C PHE A 14 -6.05 -9.78 9.08
N VAL A 15 -6.22 -8.54 9.56
CA VAL A 15 -6.13 -7.34 8.70
C VAL A 15 -4.74 -7.24 8.08
N ARG A 16 -3.68 -7.49 8.84
CA ARG A 16 -2.31 -7.47 8.31
C ARG A 16 -2.11 -8.55 7.24
N SER A 17 -2.55 -9.78 7.49
CA SER A 17 -2.47 -10.87 6.51
C SER A 17 -3.32 -10.60 5.26
N ALA A 18 -4.53 -10.06 5.42
CA ALA A 18 -5.42 -9.71 4.30
C ALA A 18 -4.87 -8.54 3.47
N VAL A 19 -4.24 -7.56 4.11
CA VAL A 19 -3.57 -6.46 3.41
C VAL A 19 -2.31 -6.96 2.71
N ASP A 20 -1.46 -7.74 3.39
CA ASP A 20 -0.24 -8.27 2.78
C ASP A 20 -0.57 -9.20 1.61
N ALA A 21 -1.54 -10.12 1.78
CA ALA A 21 -2.02 -10.98 0.70
C ALA A 21 -2.76 -10.22 -0.40
N GLY A 22 -3.54 -9.19 -0.04
CA GLY A 22 -4.24 -8.34 -1.01
C GLY A 22 -3.30 -7.45 -1.81
N VAL A 23 -2.24 -6.94 -1.18
CA VAL A 23 -1.16 -6.18 -1.81
C VAL A 23 -0.29 -7.09 -2.64
N ASP A 24 0.11 -8.26 -2.15
CA ASP A 24 0.85 -9.26 -2.94
C ASP A 24 0.02 -9.76 -4.10
N PHE A 25 -1.28 -9.98 -3.91
CA PHE A 25 -2.18 -10.36 -4.98
C PHE A 25 -2.35 -9.21 -5.97
N ALA A 26 -2.53 -7.97 -5.54
CA ALA A 26 -2.61 -6.80 -6.41
C ALA A 26 -1.27 -6.44 -7.07
N ALA A 27 -0.14 -6.81 -6.47
CA ALA A 27 1.20 -6.59 -7.00
C ALA A 27 1.59 -7.70 -7.98
N ARG A 28 1.31 -8.97 -7.66
CA ARG A 28 1.51 -10.13 -8.56
C ARG A 28 0.49 -10.15 -9.70
N ARG A 29 -0.73 -9.69 -9.45
CA ARG A 29 -1.80 -9.44 -10.44
C ARG A 29 -1.84 -7.98 -10.90
N GLY A 30 -0.78 -7.22 -10.59
CA GLY A 30 -0.53 -5.93 -11.20
C GLY A 30 -0.30 -6.21 -12.68
N LYS A 31 -1.37 -6.14 -13.46
CA LYS A 31 -1.41 -6.47 -14.88
C LYS A 31 -0.12 -5.99 -15.57
N PRO A 32 0.58 -6.81 -16.38
CA PRO A 32 1.62 -6.29 -17.24
C PRO A 32 1.04 -5.09 -18.00
N ASP A 33 1.82 -4.04 -18.26
CA ASP A 33 1.33 -2.80 -18.88
C ASP A 33 0.52 -3.04 -20.17
N ALA A 34 0.63 -4.23 -20.78
CA ALA A 34 -0.17 -4.74 -21.90
C ALA A 34 -1.66 -5.02 -21.61
N GLU A 35 -2.06 -5.33 -20.38
CA GLU A 35 -3.45 -5.69 -20.02
C GLU A 35 -4.19 -4.57 -19.24
N MET A 36 -3.50 -3.49 -18.87
CA MET A 36 -4.17 -2.34 -18.24
C MET A 36 -5.09 -1.66 -19.25
N THR A 37 -6.36 -1.52 -18.88
CA THR A 37 -7.27 -0.63 -19.61
C THR A 37 -6.71 0.81 -19.53
N PRO A 38 -6.97 1.67 -20.52
CA PRO A 38 -6.44 3.04 -20.53
C PRO A 38 -6.79 3.83 -19.25
N GLU A 39 -7.92 3.52 -18.63
CA GLU A 39 -8.38 4.11 -17.37
C GLU A 39 -7.54 3.67 -16.16
N GLU A 40 -7.24 2.37 -16.05
CA GLU A 40 -6.37 1.83 -14.99
C GLU A 40 -4.95 2.37 -15.11
N ARG A 41 -4.44 2.53 -16.35
CA ARG A 41 -3.12 3.12 -16.61
C ARG A 41 -3.07 4.59 -16.17
N ALA A 42 -4.14 5.35 -16.38
CA ALA A 42 -4.23 6.73 -15.92
C ALA A 42 -4.25 6.83 -14.39
N GLN A 43 -5.00 5.94 -13.72
CA GLN A 43 -5.03 5.86 -12.25
C GLN A 43 -3.66 5.47 -11.68
N ALA A 44 -2.99 4.47 -12.26
CA ALA A 44 -1.66 4.05 -11.86
C ALA A 44 -0.62 5.18 -12.03
N ARG A 45 -0.70 5.96 -13.12
CA ARG A 45 0.16 7.14 -13.33
C ARG A 45 -0.06 8.20 -12.26
N ARG A 46 -1.32 8.51 -11.92
CA ARG A 46 -1.65 9.47 -10.85
C ARG A 46 -1.13 8.98 -9.49
N ALA A 47 -1.30 7.70 -9.20
CA ALA A 47 -0.78 7.08 -7.97
C ALA A 47 0.76 7.14 -7.90
N ARG A 48 1.45 6.84 -9.01
CA ARG A 48 2.93 6.95 -9.10
C ARG A 48 3.41 8.39 -8.91
N ASP A 49 2.74 9.39 -9.49
CA ASP A 49 3.10 10.79 -9.31
C ASP A 49 2.90 11.25 -7.86
N LEU A 50 1.77 10.91 -7.25
CA LEU A 50 1.49 11.20 -5.84
C LEU A 50 2.52 10.55 -4.92
N ALA A 51 2.83 9.27 -5.13
CA ALA A 51 3.86 8.56 -4.37
C ALA A 51 5.25 9.19 -4.57
N GLY A 52 5.57 9.67 -5.77
CA GLY A 52 6.81 10.37 -6.08
C GLY A 52 6.94 11.68 -5.29
N ARG A 53 5.87 12.48 -5.24
CA ARG A 53 5.80 13.72 -4.45
C ARG A 53 5.94 13.45 -2.95
N ALA A 54 5.22 12.45 -2.44
CA ALA A 54 5.32 12.03 -1.05
C ALA A 54 6.75 11.63 -0.66
N ARG A 55 7.44 10.84 -1.51
CA ARG A 55 8.86 10.49 -1.29
C ARG A 55 9.78 11.70 -1.27
N LYS A 56 9.55 12.70 -2.12
CA LYS A 56 10.34 13.96 -2.12
C LYS A 56 10.15 14.70 -0.81
N ILE A 57 8.90 14.88 -0.37
CA ILE A 57 8.59 15.51 0.93
C ILE A 57 9.26 14.74 2.05
N GLN A 58 9.07 13.42 2.10
CA GLN A 58 9.69 12.56 3.12
C GLN A 58 11.23 12.69 3.14
N LYS A 59 11.89 12.77 1.98
CA LYS A 59 13.35 12.99 1.91
C LYS A 59 13.76 14.35 2.45
N VAL A 60 13.02 15.41 2.13
CA VAL A 60 13.27 16.76 2.64
C VAL A 60 13.04 16.79 4.15
N THR A 61 11.91 16.29 4.63
CA THR A 61 11.60 16.17 6.06
C THR A 61 12.70 15.41 6.79
N ARG A 62 13.17 14.27 6.25
CA ARG A 62 14.25 13.48 6.87
C ARG A 62 15.59 14.20 6.91
N ARG A 63 15.88 15.10 5.97
CA ARG A 63 17.10 15.92 5.98
C ARG A 63 17.01 17.08 6.96
N LEU A 64 15.84 17.68 7.12
CA LEU A 64 15.59 18.76 8.09
C LEU A 64 15.57 18.27 9.55
N TRP A 65 15.18 17.01 9.75
CA TRP A 65 15.15 16.35 11.06
C TRP A 65 16.44 15.62 11.45
N ARG A 66 17.49 15.71 10.61
CA ARG A 66 18.83 15.18 10.95
C ARG A 66 19.68 16.26 11.57
#